data_AF-A0A2N5Z2F6-F1
#
_entry.id   AF-A0A2N5Z2F6-F1
#
_cell.length_a   1.000
_cell.length_b   1.000
_cell.length_c   1.000
_cell.angle_alpha   90.00
_cell.angle_beta   90.00
_cell.angle_gamma   90.00
#
_symmetry.space_group_name_H-M   'P 1'
#
loop_
_entity.id
_entity.type
_entity.pdbx_description
1 polymer ?
#
loop_
_entity_poly.entity_id
_entity_poly.type
_entity_poly.pdbx_seq_one_letter_code
_entity_poly.pdbx_strand_id
1 'polypeptide(L)'
;AAGKDNTSQMKQINQILNNIKELGGEFKETSNMLWSELESYRKLKMQYDEALQEVEKEITYAQIISSPFPADKKSYPVRWVIVLLSAIATLFFTIVVVGFIESKKK
;
A
#
# COMPACT_ATOMS: atom_id res chain seq x y z
N ALA A 1 -20.61 9.73 -71.98
CA ALA A 1 -21.04 8.87 -70.85
C ALA A 1 -20.99 9.58 -69.49
N ALA A 2 -20.09 10.53 -69.23
CA ALA A 2 -19.86 11.11 -67.90
C ALA A 2 -20.97 12.01 -67.28
N GLY A 3 -22.00 12.43 -68.03
CA GLY A 3 -22.99 13.40 -67.53
C GLY A 3 -24.15 12.80 -66.72
N LYS A 4 -24.44 11.50 -66.88
CA LYS A 4 -25.60 10.82 -66.27
C LYS A 4 -25.29 10.25 -64.88
N ASP A 5 -24.03 9.92 -64.63
CA ASP A 5 -23.55 9.41 -63.35
C ASP A 5 -23.54 10.51 -62.27
N ASN A 6 -23.11 11.72 -62.62
CA ASN A 6 -23.12 12.89 -61.74
C ASN A 6 -24.53 13.25 -61.24
N THR A 7 -25.56 13.12 -62.06
CA THR A 7 -26.94 13.46 -61.67
C THR A 7 -27.54 12.43 -60.72
N SER A 8 -27.21 11.14 -60.90
CA SER A 8 -27.59 10.06 -60.00
C SER A 8 -26.94 10.20 -58.63
N GLN A 9 -25.63 10.48 -58.62
CA GLN A 9 -24.84 10.71 -57.40
C GLN A 9 -25.36 11.93 -56.62
N MET A 10 -25.67 13.03 -57.31
CA MET A 10 -26.27 14.22 -56.68
C MET A 10 -27.65 13.94 -56.10
N LYS A 11 -28.46 13.05 -56.71
CA LYS A 11 -29.75 12.64 -56.15
C LYS A 11 -29.57 11.80 -54.88
N GLN A 12 -28.61 10.88 -54.87
CA GLN A 12 -28.27 10.08 -53.68
C GLN A 12 -27.78 10.96 -52.53
N ILE A 13 -26.91 11.94 -52.81
CA ILE A 13 -26.41 12.90 -51.82
C ILE A 13 -27.56 13.73 -51.22
N ASN A 14 -28.49 14.22 -52.05
CA ASN A 14 -29.66 14.95 -51.56
C ASN A 14 -30.58 14.08 -50.69
N GLN A 15 -30.71 12.80 -51.02
CA GLN A 15 -31.52 11.86 -50.25
C GLN A 15 -30.90 11.58 -48.87
N ILE A 16 -29.58 11.42 -48.81
CA ILE A 16 -28.83 11.31 -47.54
C ILE A 16 -28.95 12.59 -46.72
N LEU A 17 -28.81 13.77 -47.35
CA LEU A 17 -28.97 15.06 -46.68
C LEU A 17 -30.36 15.26 -46.09
N ASN A 18 -31.42 14.87 -46.81
CA ASN A 18 -32.78 14.92 -46.30
C ASN A 18 -32.97 13.95 -45.12
N ASN A 19 -32.45 12.72 -45.22
CA ASN A 19 -32.50 11.78 -44.11
C ASN A 19 -31.77 12.29 -42.87
N ILE A 20 -30.59 12.92 -43.03
CA ILE A 20 -29.86 13.54 -41.91
C ILE A 20 -30.62 14.75 -41.36
N LYS A 21 -31.29 15.52 -42.21
CA LYS A 21 -32.10 16.67 -41.78
C LYS A 21 -33.31 16.23 -40.96
N GLU A 22 -33.94 15.12 -41.32
CA GLU A 22 -35.11 14.57 -40.61
C GLU A 22 -34.69 13.80 -39.35
N LEU A 23 -33.67 12.95 -39.42
CA LEU A 23 -33.31 11.99 -38.36
C LEU A 23 -32.09 12.42 -37.52
N GLY A 24 -31.31 13.40 -37.96
CA GLY A 24 -30.05 13.78 -37.30
C GLY A 24 -30.25 14.41 -35.93
N GLY A 25 -31.39 15.09 -35.71
CA GLY A 25 -31.77 15.64 -34.41
C GLY A 25 -32.05 14.55 -33.38
N GLU A 26 -32.92 13.59 -33.73
CA GLU A 26 -33.30 12.46 -32.88
C GLU A 26 -32.11 11.52 -32.62
N PHE A 27 -31.27 11.28 -33.63
CA PHE A 27 -30.02 10.54 -33.47
C PHE A 27 -29.07 11.23 -32.49
N LYS A 28 -28.91 12.56 -32.61
CA LYS A 28 -28.04 13.33 -31.71
C LYS A 28 -28.57 13.32 -30.28
N GLU A 29 -29.88 13.47 -30.10
CA GLU A 29 -30.51 13.43 -28.77
C GLU A 29 -30.32 12.06 -28.11
N THR A 30 -30.64 10.99 -28.84
CA THR A 30 -30.47 9.61 -28.35
C THR A 30 -29.01 9.29 -28.04
N SER A 31 -28.09 9.73 -28.90
CA SER A 31 -26.64 9.59 -28.67
C SER A 31 -26.20 10.34 -27.40
N ASN A 32 -26.66 11.57 -27.21
CA ASN A 32 -26.35 12.35 -26.01
C ASN A 32 -26.88 11.69 -24.74
N MET A 33 -28.11 11.18 -24.76
CA MET A 33 -28.69 10.42 -23.65
C MET A 33 -27.86 9.17 -23.35
N LEU A 34 -27.48 8.41 -24.38
CA LEU A 34 -26.61 7.24 -24.23
C LEU A 34 -25.28 7.59 -23.57
N TRP A 35 -24.63 8.68 -24.02
CA TRP A 35 -23.36 9.12 -23.42
C TRP A 35 -23.53 9.56 -21.97
N SER A 36 -24.63 10.23 -21.63
CA SER A 36 -24.92 10.66 -20.26
C SER A 36 -25.17 9.47 -19.32
N GLU A 37 -25.94 8.48 -19.76
CA GLU A 37 -26.16 7.24 -19.00
C GLU A 37 -24.87 6.44 -18.85
N LEU A 38 -24.06 6.35 -19.91
CA LEU A 38 -22.77 5.68 -19.86
C LEU A 38 -21.81 6.35 -18.87
N GLU A 39 -21.84 7.69 -18.78
CA GLU A 39 -21.05 8.43 -17.79
C GLU A 39 -21.51 8.09 -16.36
N SER A 40 -22.82 8.05 -16.12
CA SER A 40 -23.39 7.68 -14.82
C SER A 40 -23.04 6.25 -14.43
N TYR A 41 -23.15 5.32 -15.36
CA TYR A 41 -22.74 3.93 -15.17
C TYR A 41 -21.24 3.81 -14.86
N ARG A 42 -20.38 4.54 -15.59
CA ARG A 42 -18.93 4.55 -15.34
C ARG A 42 -18.60 5.05 -13.95
N LYS A 43 -19.26 6.12 -13.48
CA LYS A 43 -19.07 6.63 -12.12
C LYS A 43 -19.45 5.58 -11.07
N LEU A 44 -20.58 4.91 -11.26
CA LEU A 44 -21.03 3.85 -10.35
C LEU A 44 -20.06 2.66 -10.36
N LYS A 45 -19.60 2.24 -11.54
CA LYS A 45 -18.65 1.14 -11.67
C LYS A 45 -17.30 1.46 -11.01
N MET A 46 -16.82 2.69 -11.17
CA MET A 46 -15.59 3.15 -10.53
C MET A 46 -15.70 3.10 -9.00
N GLN A 47 -16.81 3.58 -8.44
CA GLN A 47 -17.05 3.51 -6.98
C GLN A 47 -17.16 2.06 -6.49
N TYR A 48 -17.80 1.18 -7.26
CA TYR A 48 -17.87 -0.24 -6.94
C TYR A 48 -16.49 -0.90 -6.93
N ASP A 49 -15.67 -0.64 -7.95
CA ASP A 49 -14.33 -1.21 -8.06
C ASP A 49 -13.40 -0.68 -6.96
N GLU A 50 -13.52 0.60 -6.59
CA GLU A 50 -12.80 1.19 -5.45
C GLU A 50 -13.20 0.54 -4.11
N ALA A 51 -14.50 0.35 -3.88
CA ALA A 51 -15.00 -0.32 -2.68
C ALA A 51 -14.57 -1.79 -2.62
N LEU A 52 -14.61 -2.50 -3.75
CA LEU A 52 -14.14 -3.88 -3.84
C LEU A 52 -12.64 -3.96 -3.55
N GLN A 53 -11.85 -3.05 -4.13
CA GLN A 53 -10.41 -2.99 -3.88
C GLN A 53 -10.10 -2.74 -2.41
N GLU A 54 -10.82 -1.84 -1.73
CA GLU A 54 -10.58 -1.57 -0.31
C GLU A 54 -10.96 -2.76 0.59
N VAL A 55 -11.99 -3.54 0.22
CA VAL A 55 -12.35 -4.79 0.92
C VAL A 55 -11.30 -5.88 0.70
N GLU A 56 -10.78 -6.02 -0.51
CA GLU A 56 -9.78 -7.03 -0.87
C GLU A 56 -8.35 -6.67 -0.47
N LYS A 57 -8.13 -5.44 -0.01
CA LYS A 57 -6.80 -4.92 0.30
C LYS A 57 -6.20 -5.61 1.52
N GLU A 58 -5.10 -6.33 1.31
CA GLU A 58 -4.25 -6.80 2.39
C GLU A 58 -3.18 -5.76 2.74
N ILE A 59 -3.34 -5.09 3.89
CA ILE A 59 -2.37 -4.10 4.39
C ILE A 59 -1.31 -4.82 5.22
N THR A 60 -0.12 -5.01 4.66
CA THR A 60 1.03 -5.56 5.38
C THR A 60 1.75 -4.46 6.17
N TYR A 61 1.53 -4.39 7.48
CA TYR A 61 2.11 -3.35 8.36
C TYR A 61 3.59 -3.54 8.69
N ALA A 62 4.11 -4.77 8.57
CA ALA A 62 5.51 -5.07 8.83
C ALA A 62 5.97 -6.20 7.93
N GLN A 63 7.13 -6.01 7.29
CA GLN A 63 7.81 -7.08 6.58
C GLN A 63 8.60 -7.89 7.62
N ILE A 64 8.10 -9.07 7.98
CA ILE A 64 8.82 -9.98 8.88
C ILE A 64 9.92 -10.67 8.07
N ILE A 65 11.13 -10.10 8.10
CA ILE A 65 12.30 -10.66 7.39
C ILE A 65 12.79 -11.95 8.08
N SER A 66 12.58 -12.06 9.40
CA SER A 66 12.87 -13.26 10.18
C SER A 66 11.88 -13.42 11.33
N SER A 67 11.48 -14.67 11.60
CA SER A 67 10.61 -14.99 12.72
C SER A 67 11.30 -14.67 14.06
N PRO A 68 10.58 -14.16 15.07
CA PRO A 68 11.16 -13.94 16.39
C PRO A 68 11.62 -15.27 16.98
N PHE A 69 12.88 -15.35 17.40
CA PHE A 69 13.43 -16.52 18.06
C PHE A 69 13.82 -16.17 19.51
N PRO A 70 13.62 -17.09 20.47
CA PRO A 70 14.06 -16.87 21.84
C PRO A 70 15.59 -16.80 21.89
N ALA A 71 16.12 -15.93 22.75
CA ALA A 71 17.57 -15.76 22.88
C ALA A 71 18.25 -17.04 23.36
N ASP A 72 19.25 -17.53 22.61
CA ASP A 72 19.99 -18.77 22.89
C ASP A 72 20.71 -18.78 24.25
N LYS A 73 21.07 -17.60 24.74
CA LYS A 73 21.75 -17.43 26.03
C LYS A 73 20.96 -16.49 26.92
N LYS A 74 20.80 -16.87 28.18
CA LYS A 74 20.16 -16.05 29.22
C LYS A 74 20.80 -14.65 29.25
N SER A 75 20.01 -13.63 28.94
CA SER A 75 20.46 -12.23 28.84
C SER A 75 20.98 -11.68 30.17
N TYR A 76 20.52 -12.20 31.31
CA TYR A 76 20.98 -11.77 32.62
C TYR A 76 20.65 -12.79 33.73
N PRO A 77 21.43 -12.83 34.83
CA PRO A 77 22.80 -12.34 34.98
C PRO A 77 23.84 -13.45 34.70
N VAL A 78 25.04 -13.05 34.29
CA VAL A 78 26.17 -13.97 34.06
C VAL A 78 26.71 -14.42 35.42
N ARG A 79 26.32 -15.62 35.85
CA ARG A 79 26.58 -16.15 37.20
C ARG A 79 28.05 -16.09 37.62
N TRP A 80 28.98 -16.43 36.72
CA TRP A 80 30.41 -16.43 37.04
C TRP A 80 30.98 -15.03 37.25
N VAL A 81 30.41 -14.00 36.61
CA VAL A 81 30.85 -12.60 36.77
C VAL A 81 30.55 -12.11 38.18
N ILE A 82 29.37 -12.46 38.72
CA ILE A 82 28.99 -12.10 40.09
C ILE A 82 29.94 -12.78 41.10
N VAL A 83 30.28 -14.05 40.86
CA VAL A 83 31.21 -14.80 41.71
C VAL A 83 32.62 -14.19 41.68
N LEU A 84 33.13 -13.86 40.48
CA LEU A 84 34.44 -13.21 40.33
C LEU A 84 34.48 -11.86 41.04
N LEU A 85 33.46 -11.01 40.86
CA LEU A 85 33.38 -9.70 41.49
C LEU A 85 33.32 -9.82 43.02
N SER A 86 32.56 -10.78 43.54
CA SER A 86 32.46 -11.03 44.97
C SER A 86 33.81 -11.47 45.56
N ALA A 87 34.55 -12.33 44.86
CA ALA A 87 35.85 -12.81 45.29
C ALA A 87 36.92 -11.69 45.32
N ILE A 88 36.90 -10.79 44.32
CA ILE A 88 37.80 -9.62 44.30
C ILE A 88 37.46 -8.66 45.43
N ALA A 89 36.17 -8.41 45.67
CA ALA A 89 35.72 -7.54 46.75
C ALA A 89 36.12 -8.08 48.14
N THR A 90 35.94 -9.38 48.39
CA THR A 90 36.36 -9.99 49.67
C THR A 90 37.86 -10.00 49.86
N LEU A 91 38.65 -10.25 48.80
CA LEU A 91 40.10 -10.17 48.87
C LEU A 91 40.56 -8.75 49.22
N PHE A 92 40.03 -7.74 48.53
CA PHE A 92 40.34 -6.34 48.81
C PHE A 92 39.95 -5.95 50.24
N PHE A 93 38.76 -6.33 50.69
CA PHE A 93 38.28 -6.04 52.03
C PHE A 93 39.14 -6.71 53.11
N THR A 94 39.60 -7.94 52.86
CA THR A 94 40.49 -8.67 53.78
C THR A 94 41.82 -7.93 53.98
N ILE A 95 42.43 -7.44 52.89
CA ILE A 95 43.68 -6.66 52.97
C ILE A 95 43.46 -5.39 53.80
N VAL A 96 42.36 -4.67 53.57
CA VAL A 96 42.03 -3.44 54.30
C VAL A 96 41.85 -3.74 55.80
N VAL A 97 41.07 -4.76 56.15
CA VAL A 97 40.80 -5.13 57.55
C VAL A 97 42.06 -5.55 58.29
N VAL A 98 42.89 -6.40 57.67
CA VAL A 98 44.17 -6.84 58.27
C VAL A 98 45.09 -5.64 58.51
N GLY A 99 45.21 -4.73 57.53
CA GLY A 99 46.01 -3.51 57.67
C GLY A 99 45.54 -2.61 58.84
N PHE A 100 44.22 -2.47 59.03
CA PHE A 100 43.67 -1.73 60.16
C PHE A 100 43.95 -2.40 61.52
N ILE A 101 43.87 -3.73 61.59
CA ILE A 101 44.15 -4.47 62.84
C ILE A 101 45.62 -4.33 63.22
N GLU A 102 46.54 -4.49 62.27
CA GLU A 102 47.98 -4.33 62.52
C GLU A 102 48.35 -2.90 62.93
N SER A 103 47.73 -1.90 62.29
CA SER A 103 47.93 -0.49 62.67
C SER A 103 47.42 -0.14 64.07
N LYS A 104 46.45 -0.88 64.63
CA LYS A 104 45.95 -0.67 66.01
C LYS A 104 46.71 -1.47 67.07
N LYS A 105 47.44 -2.52 66.65
CA LYS A 105 48.24 -3.38 67.56
C LYS A 105 49.64 -2.82 67.80
N LYS A 106 50.09 -1.89 66.95
CA LYS A 106 51.24 -1.01 67.21
C LYS A 106 50.84 0.17 68.08
#